data_AF-A0A3B8WXC7-F1
#
_entry.id   AF-A0A3B8WXC7-F1
#
_cell.length_a   1.000
_cell.length_b   1.000
_cell.length_c   1.000
_cell.angle_alpha   90.00
_cell.angle_beta   90.00
_cell.angle_gamma   90.00
#
_symmetry.space_group_name_H-M   'P 1'
#
loop_
_entity.id
_entity.type
_entity.pdbx_description
1 polymer ?
#
loop_
_entity_poly.entity_id
_entity_poly.type
_entity_poly.pdbx_seq_one_letter_code
_entity_poly.pdbx_strand_id
1 'polypeptide(L)'
;MSFYSCLVFGITSICLGALAGCLICVISAKIANKKYLRSRFAVSCVLLSVAVAMCAGGFVLISDMAAQMQFVFQNIVYFAALFALGLLCSVFWRSVLPLCVLVYILASAFTGFKLYSLYGSKADSITVTVTRNSIQLERDNCPVDDCKNKSIVVEARVLPAQFLFPLPRVWYSTIGVIDSAAQVDWGENLRFNHAFSGPQSDVIQSEGENKGFAEKVLGPRKNLLIKIPPQDAVPSIYTLSFKTRGEVLTCSLNKDL
;
A
#
# COMPACT_ATOMS: atom_id res chain seq x y z
N MET A 1 5.18 6.85 -6.95
CA MET A 1 6.40 6.29 -6.33
C MET A 1 6.13 4.83 -6.03
N SER A 2 6.99 3.90 -6.42
CA SER A 2 6.84 2.51 -6.00
C SER A 2 7.26 2.37 -4.54
N PHE A 3 6.57 1.51 -3.78
CA PHE A 3 6.95 1.15 -2.41
C PHE A 3 8.46 0.84 -2.26
N TYR A 4 9.03 0.11 -3.22
CA TYR A 4 10.44 -0.29 -3.21
C TYR A 4 11.40 0.90 -3.17
N SER A 5 11.11 1.95 -3.93
CA SER A 5 11.91 3.17 -3.91
C SER A 5 11.89 3.86 -2.56
N CYS A 6 10.71 3.97 -1.93
CA CYS A 6 10.59 4.59 -0.62
C CYS A 6 11.35 3.79 0.44
N LEU A 7 11.28 2.46 0.35
CA LEU A 7 12.01 1.55 1.23
C LEU A 7 13.52 1.69 1.07
N VAL A 8 14.04 1.77 -0.16
CA VAL A 8 15.47 1.97 -0.43
C VAL A 8 15.96 3.28 0.18
N PHE A 9 15.33 4.41 -0.16
CA PHE A 9 15.74 5.71 0.37
C PHE A 9 15.54 5.82 1.89
N GLY A 10 14.49 5.19 2.42
CA GLY A 10 14.22 5.15 3.86
C GLY A 10 15.31 4.42 4.63
N ILE A 11 15.70 3.22 4.17
CA ILE A 11 16.78 2.44 4.78
C ILE A 11 18.11 3.19 4.69
N THR A 12 18.44 3.75 3.52
CA THR A 12 19.66 4.55 3.36
C THR A 12 19.68 5.73 4.34
N SER A 13 18.57 6.45 4.51
CA SER A 13 18.48 7.57 5.45
C SER A 13 18.71 7.14 6.90
N ILE A 14 18.07 6.04 7.34
CA ILE A 14 18.25 5.49 8.69
C ILE A 14 19.70 5.05 8.90
N CYS A 15 20.31 4.36 7.93
CA CYS A 15 21.70 3.90 8.01
C CYS A 15 22.68 5.06 8.12
N LEU A 16 22.50 6.12 7.32
CA LEU A 16 23.33 7.33 7.39
C LEU A 16 23.18 8.05 8.73
N GLY A 17 21.95 8.14 9.25
CA GLY A 17 21.68 8.70 10.57
C GLY A 17 22.36 7.91 11.69
N ALA A 18 22.25 6.57 11.64
CA ALA A 18 22.87 5.69 12.62
C ALA A 18 24.41 5.73 12.56
N LEU A 19 24.98 5.90 11.37
CA LEU A 19 26.41 6.12 11.16
C LEU A 19 26.86 7.46 11.78
N ALA A 20 26.13 8.54 11.53
CA ALA A 20 26.40 9.83 12.15
C ALA A 20 26.33 9.75 13.69
N GLY A 21 25.32 9.08 14.23
CA GLY A 21 25.21 8.82 15.67
C GLY A 21 26.40 8.03 16.23
N CYS A 22 26.85 6.99 15.53
CA CYS A 22 28.05 6.24 15.93
C CYS A 22 29.30 7.12 15.93
N LEU A 23 29.51 7.93 14.88
CA LEU A 23 30.65 8.85 14.78
C LEU A 23 30.64 9.89 15.91
N ILE A 24 29.49 10.47 16.23
CA ILE A 24 29.34 11.40 17.36
C ILE A 24 29.71 10.71 18.68
N CYS A 25 29.28 9.46 18.89
CA CYS A 25 29.68 8.67 20.05
C CYS A 25 31.20 8.40 20.09
N VAL A 26 31.85 8.15 18.95
CA VAL A 26 33.31 7.96 18.87
C VAL A 26 34.04 9.23 19.26
N ILE A 27 33.66 10.35 18.64
CA ILE A 27 34.31 11.65 18.84
C ILE A 27 34.12 12.10 20.30
N SER A 28 32.90 12.00 20.84
CA SER A 28 32.62 12.36 22.23
C SER A 28 33.35 11.47 23.24
N ALA A 29 33.46 10.16 22.99
CA ALA A 29 34.25 9.27 23.84
C ALA A 29 35.74 9.63 23.83
N LYS A 30 36.28 10.01 22.66
CA LYS A 30 37.67 10.47 22.52
C LYS A 30 37.91 11.79 23.27
N ILE A 31 37.00 12.77 23.15
CA ILE A 31 37.09 14.05 23.88
C ILE A 31 37.01 13.82 25.39
N ALA A 32 36.14 12.92 25.85
CA ALA A 32 35.97 12.61 27.27
C ALA A 32 37.01 11.62 27.84
N ASN A 33 38.02 11.21 27.06
CA ASN A 33 39.02 10.19 27.44
C ASN A 33 38.40 8.89 28.01
N LYS A 34 37.20 8.51 27.57
CA LYS A 34 36.54 7.27 28.00
C LYS A 34 36.95 6.10 27.10
N LYS A 35 37.04 4.90 27.67
CA LYS A 35 37.31 3.67 26.90
C LYS A 35 36.26 3.49 25.80
N TYR A 36 36.74 3.43 24.57
CA TYR A 36 35.90 3.22 23.40
C TYR A 36 35.41 1.77 23.30
N LEU A 37 34.13 1.58 23.00
CA LEU A 37 33.59 0.27 22.64
C LEU A 37 33.97 -0.04 21.19
N ARG A 38 34.98 -0.88 20.98
CA ARG A 38 35.43 -1.37 19.66
C ARG A 38 34.28 -1.80 18.74
N SER A 39 33.18 -2.31 19.29
CA SER A 39 32.00 -2.74 18.52
C SER A 39 31.35 -1.61 17.71
N ARG A 40 31.41 -0.36 18.17
CA ARG A 40 30.74 0.78 17.51
C ARG A 40 31.37 1.16 16.17
N PHE A 41 32.67 0.95 16.01
CA PHE A 41 33.35 1.23 14.74
C PHE A 41 32.99 0.18 13.67
N ALA A 42 32.98 -1.10 14.06
CA ALA A 42 32.53 -2.18 13.18
C ALA A 42 31.07 -1.98 12.74
N VAL A 43 30.19 -1.57 13.66
CA VAL A 43 28.79 -1.24 13.34
C VAL A 43 28.70 -0.10 12.32
N SER A 44 29.50 0.96 12.44
CA SER A 44 29.53 2.04 11.43
C SER A 44 29.91 1.52 10.05
N CYS A 45 30.94 0.69 9.94
CA CYS A 45 31.38 0.11 8.66
C CYS A 45 30.30 -0.78 8.03
N VAL A 46 29.60 -1.59 8.83
CA VAL A 46 28.48 -2.42 8.37
C VAL A 46 27.29 -1.55 7.93
N LEU A 47 26.95 -0.50 8.67
CA LEU A 47 25.86 0.40 8.27
C LEU A 47 26.19 1.16 6.98
N LEU A 48 27.45 1.55 6.78
CA LEU A 48 27.91 2.17 5.54
C LEU A 48 27.82 1.20 4.37
N SER A 49 28.25 -0.06 4.53
CA SER A 49 28.17 -1.05 3.45
C SER A 49 26.73 -1.34 3.06
N VAL A 50 25.81 -1.43 4.04
CA VAL A 50 24.37 -1.56 3.79
C VAL A 50 23.82 -0.35 3.03
N ALA A 51 24.15 0.88 3.44
CA ALA A 51 23.69 2.08 2.76
C ALA A 51 24.16 2.12 1.29
N VAL A 52 25.43 1.79 1.04
CA VAL A 52 26.00 1.74 -0.31
C VAL A 52 25.35 0.64 -1.15
N ALA A 53 25.17 -0.56 -0.59
CA ALA A 53 24.51 -1.68 -1.28
C ALA A 53 23.05 -1.35 -1.64
N MET A 54 22.32 -0.71 -0.75
CA MET A 54 20.93 -0.30 -0.99
C MET A 54 20.84 0.80 -2.06
N CYS A 55 21.74 1.78 -2.04
CA CYS A 55 21.82 2.77 -3.11
C CYS A 55 22.14 2.11 -4.46
N ALA A 56 23.13 1.22 -4.52
CA ALA A 56 23.50 0.51 -5.74
C ALA A 56 22.35 -0.37 -6.27
N GLY A 57 21.68 -1.12 -5.39
CA GLY A 57 20.50 -1.91 -5.73
C GLY A 57 19.33 -1.04 -6.22
N GLY A 58 19.15 0.13 -5.60
CA GLY A 58 18.19 1.14 -6.06
C GLY A 58 18.48 1.57 -7.49
N PHE A 59 19.74 1.87 -7.83
CA PHE A 59 20.13 2.30 -9.18
C PHE A 59 19.81 1.26 -10.26
N VAL A 60 19.87 -0.03 -9.92
CA VAL A 60 19.56 -1.12 -10.86
C VAL A 60 18.05 -1.34 -11.00
N LEU A 61 17.29 -1.25 -9.91
CA LEU A 61 15.88 -1.61 -9.88
C LEU A 61 14.93 -0.46 -10.26
N ILE A 62 15.40 0.79 -10.24
CA ILE A 62 14.58 1.98 -10.42
C ILE A 62 14.91 2.61 -11.78
N SER A 63 13.97 2.51 -12.72
CA SER A 63 14.15 2.96 -14.11
C SER A 63 14.15 4.48 -14.32
N ASP A 64 14.00 5.30 -13.26
CA ASP A 64 14.11 6.76 -13.33
C ASP A 64 14.54 7.38 -11.97
N MET A 65 15.85 7.40 -11.73
CA MET A 65 16.44 7.94 -10.49
C MET A 65 16.25 9.45 -10.33
N ALA A 66 16.20 10.20 -11.44
CA ALA A 66 16.11 11.65 -11.42
C ALA A 66 14.73 12.11 -10.92
N ALA A 67 13.65 11.50 -11.43
CA ALA A 67 12.30 11.77 -10.96
C ALA A 67 12.10 11.39 -9.47
N GLN A 68 12.81 10.37 -9.00
CA GLN A 68 12.70 9.93 -7.60
C GLN A 68 13.52 10.78 -6.62
N MET A 69 14.66 11.32 -7.05
CA MET A 69 15.41 12.29 -6.25
C MET A 69 14.60 13.57 -6.01
N GLN A 70 13.87 14.07 -7.01
CA GLN A 70 12.97 15.22 -6.81
C GLN A 70 11.91 14.97 -5.72
N PHE A 71 11.42 13.74 -5.58
CA PHE A 71 10.49 13.38 -4.52
C PHE A 71 11.12 13.35 -3.12
N VAL A 72 12.39 12.93 -3.01
CA VAL A 72 13.15 13.02 -1.74
C VAL A 72 13.21 14.48 -1.28
N PHE A 73 13.45 15.40 -2.20
CA PHE A 73 13.43 16.83 -1.90
C PHE A 73 12.03 17.35 -1.51
N GLN A 74 10.97 16.87 -2.16
CA GLN A 74 9.59 17.24 -1.79
C GLN A 74 9.19 16.72 -0.39
N ASN A 75 9.73 15.57 0.04
CA ASN A 75 9.44 14.96 1.34
C ASN A 75 10.64 15.00 2.28
N ILE A 76 11.43 16.08 2.22
CA ILE A 76 12.68 16.20 2.98
C ILE A 76 12.47 16.03 4.48
N VAL A 77 11.33 16.51 5.02
CA VAL A 77 10.98 16.39 6.44
C VAL A 77 10.84 14.92 6.85
N TYR A 78 10.22 14.09 6.01
CA TYR A 78 10.06 12.66 6.27
C TYR A 78 11.42 11.95 6.31
N PHE A 79 12.26 12.17 5.30
CA PHE A 79 13.59 11.55 5.25
C PHE A 79 14.53 12.08 6.35
N ALA A 80 14.43 13.36 6.71
CA ALA A 80 15.16 13.93 7.84
C ALA A 80 14.71 13.33 9.19
N ALA A 81 13.41 13.09 9.37
CA ALA A 81 12.91 12.39 10.56
C ALA A 81 13.44 10.96 10.65
N LEU A 82 13.49 10.23 9.53
CA LEU A 82 14.11 8.89 9.47
C LEU A 82 15.61 8.92 9.79
N PHE A 83 16.33 9.94 9.31
CA PHE A 83 17.74 10.15 9.65
C PHE A 83 17.91 10.40 11.16
N ALA A 84 17.12 11.31 11.73
CA ALA A 84 17.15 11.60 13.17
C ALA A 84 16.80 10.36 14.01
N LEU A 85 15.84 9.55 13.56
CA LEU A 85 15.49 8.28 14.18
C LEU A 85 16.69 7.32 14.17
N GLY A 86 17.37 7.16 13.03
CA GLY A 86 18.58 6.35 12.92
C GLY A 86 19.68 6.81 13.88
N LEU A 87 19.89 8.13 13.99
CA LEU A 87 20.84 8.72 14.93
C LEU A 87 20.48 8.39 16.38
N LEU A 88 19.23 8.62 16.78
CA LEU A 88 18.76 8.36 18.15
C LEU A 88 18.83 6.86 18.48
N CYS A 89 18.46 5.98 17.56
CA CYS A 89 18.58 4.53 17.71
C CYS A 89 20.03 4.10 17.94
N SER A 90 20.99 4.75 17.28
CA SER A 90 22.40 4.46 17.46
C SER A 90 22.92 4.93 18.83
N VAL A 91 22.60 6.17 19.22
CA VAL A 91 23.06 6.77 20.48
C VAL A 91 22.41 6.07 21.68
N PHE A 92 21.09 5.88 21.65
CA PHE A 92 20.28 5.35 22.75
C PHE A 92 19.70 3.96 22.47
N TRP A 93 20.50 3.08 21.89
CA TRP A 93 20.09 1.74 21.44
C TRP A 93 19.36 0.88 22.48
N ARG A 94 19.66 1.03 23.79
CA ARG A 94 19.00 0.24 24.84
C ARG A 94 17.56 0.63 25.09
N SER A 95 17.19 1.88 24.83
CA SER A 95 15.87 2.41 25.17
C SER A 95 15.06 2.74 23.93
N VAL A 96 15.68 3.43 22.97
CA VAL A 96 14.98 3.90 21.77
C VAL A 96 14.71 2.76 20.79
N LEU A 97 15.66 1.85 20.58
CA LEU A 97 15.47 0.74 19.64
C LEU A 97 14.31 -0.19 20.04
N PRO A 98 14.20 -0.72 21.28
CA PRO A 98 13.06 -1.56 21.65
C PRO A 98 11.74 -0.79 21.61
N LEU A 99 11.74 0.51 21.96
CA LEU A 99 10.55 1.35 21.86
C LEU A 99 10.09 1.52 20.41
N CYS A 100 11.01 1.81 19.49
CA CYS A 100 10.70 1.94 18.06
C CYS A 100 10.14 0.63 17.48
N VAL A 101 10.73 -0.52 17.85
CA VAL A 101 10.24 -1.83 17.43
C VAL A 101 8.84 -2.08 17.97
N LEU A 102 8.58 -1.80 19.25
CA LEU A 102 7.27 -1.96 19.87
C LEU A 102 6.22 -1.07 19.17
N VAL A 103 6.52 0.21 18.99
CA VAL A 103 5.61 1.16 18.30
C VAL A 103 5.34 0.71 16.87
N TYR A 104 6.36 0.21 16.16
CA TYR A 104 6.19 -0.30 14.81
C TYR A 104 5.29 -1.54 14.75
N ILE A 105 5.45 -2.48 15.70
CA ILE A 105 4.59 -3.67 15.81
C ILE A 105 3.15 -3.25 16.11
N LEU A 106 2.94 -2.37 17.09
CA LEU A 106 1.62 -1.88 17.48
C LEU A 106 0.93 -1.15 16.32
N ALA A 107 1.66 -0.27 15.62
CA ALA A 107 1.14 0.44 14.46
C ALA A 107 0.78 -0.53 13.33
N SER A 108 1.65 -1.51 13.03
CA SER A 108 1.39 -2.52 12.00
C SER A 108 0.18 -3.39 12.35
N ALA A 109 0.06 -3.83 13.60
CA ALA A 109 -1.06 -4.64 14.07
C ALA A 109 -2.37 -3.84 14.03
N PHE A 110 -2.35 -2.59 14.49
CA PHE A 110 -3.52 -1.71 14.47
C PHE A 110 -3.98 -1.40 13.04
N THR A 111 -3.05 -1.03 12.15
CA THR A 111 -3.36 -0.79 10.73
C THR A 111 -3.87 -2.06 10.05
N GLY A 112 -3.25 -3.21 10.32
CA GLY A 112 -3.71 -4.51 9.82
C GLY A 112 -5.13 -4.83 10.29
N PHE A 113 -5.39 -4.71 11.59
CA PHE A 113 -6.72 -4.95 12.17
C PHE A 113 -7.79 -4.05 11.54
N LYS A 114 -7.51 -2.75 11.40
CA LYS A 114 -8.44 -1.81 10.76
C LYS A 114 -8.69 -2.16 9.29
N LEU A 115 -7.65 -2.51 8.54
CA LEU A 115 -7.78 -2.96 7.14
C LEU A 115 -8.61 -4.24 7.01
N TYR A 116 -8.37 -5.24 7.87
CA TYR A 116 -9.16 -6.46 7.89
C TYR A 116 -10.61 -6.21 8.27
N SER A 117 -10.87 -5.29 9.20
CA SER A 117 -12.26 -4.94 9.57
C SER A 117 -13.01 -4.24 8.44
N LEU A 118 -12.32 -3.52 7.55
CA LEU A 118 -12.91 -2.78 6.44
C LEU A 118 -13.08 -3.61 5.16
N TYR A 119 -12.08 -4.41 4.80
CA TYR A 119 -12.05 -5.14 3.53
C TYR A 119 -12.28 -6.64 3.68
N GLY A 120 -12.31 -7.15 4.91
CA GLY A 120 -12.44 -8.59 5.18
C GLY A 120 -11.21 -9.39 4.75
N SER A 121 -11.40 -10.70 4.59
CA SER A 121 -10.39 -11.60 4.05
C SER A 121 -10.29 -11.43 2.54
N LYS A 122 -9.08 -11.30 2.00
CA LYS A 122 -8.85 -11.22 0.55
C LYS A 122 -9.07 -12.60 -0.07
N ALA A 123 -10.25 -12.81 -0.64
CA ALA A 123 -10.53 -14.02 -1.41
C ALA A 123 -9.94 -13.88 -2.81
N ASP A 124 -9.09 -14.82 -3.22
CA ASP A 124 -8.50 -14.85 -4.57
C ASP A 124 -9.56 -15.09 -5.67
N SER A 125 -10.70 -15.66 -5.29
CA SER A 125 -11.84 -15.89 -6.16
C SER A 125 -13.14 -15.75 -5.39
N ILE A 126 -14.11 -15.05 -5.98
CA ILE A 126 -15.47 -14.91 -5.48
C ILE A 126 -16.41 -15.55 -6.50
N THR A 127 -17.25 -16.49 -6.06
CA THR A 127 -18.31 -17.04 -6.91
C THR A 127 -19.45 -16.04 -7.00
N VAL A 128 -19.86 -15.74 -8.23
CA VAL A 128 -20.94 -14.82 -8.56
C VAL A 128 -22.04 -15.62 -9.24
N THR A 129 -23.19 -15.72 -8.58
CA THR A 129 -24.36 -16.41 -9.16
C THR A 129 -25.34 -15.37 -9.67
N VAL A 130 -25.63 -15.43 -10.97
CA VAL A 130 -26.57 -14.52 -11.62
C VAL A 130 -27.88 -15.26 -11.83
N THR A 131 -28.93 -14.81 -11.15
CA THR A 131 -30.32 -15.28 -11.34
C THR A 131 -31.13 -14.18 -12.04
N ARG A 132 -32.40 -14.42 -12.39
CA ARG A 132 -33.18 -13.41 -13.15
C ARG A 132 -33.40 -12.13 -12.35
N ASN A 133 -33.52 -12.27 -11.03
CA ASN A 133 -34.00 -11.21 -10.14
C ASN A 133 -32.96 -10.84 -9.06
N SER A 134 -31.81 -11.51 -9.05
CA SER A 134 -30.75 -11.19 -8.09
C SER A 134 -29.37 -11.65 -8.55
N ILE A 135 -28.36 -10.92 -8.11
CA ILE A 135 -26.96 -11.30 -8.24
C ILE A 135 -26.45 -11.60 -6.85
N GLN A 136 -26.09 -12.85 -6.61
CA GLN A 136 -25.49 -13.29 -5.35
C GLN A 136 -23.98 -13.20 -5.47
N LEU A 137 -23.42 -12.34 -4.63
CA LEU A 137 -22.01 -12.31 -4.27
C LEU A 137 -21.87 -13.11 -2.97
N GLU A 138 -20.71 -13.73 -2.73
CA GLU A 138 -20.44 -14.72 -1.65
C GLU A 138 -21.19 -14.52 -0.31
N ARG A 139 -21.34 -13.27 0.16
CA ARG A 139 -22.08 -12.95 1.41
C ARG A 139 -23.28 -12.02 1.23
N ASP A 140 -23.48 -11.46 0.04
CA ASP A 140 -24.48 -10.43 -0.21
C ASP A 140 -25.38 -10.81 -1.39
N ASN A 141 -26.69 -10.76 -1.16
CA ASN A 141 -27.68 -10.93 -2.22
C ASN A 141 -28.14 -9.54 -2.68
N CYS A 142 -27.72 -9.12 -3.87
CA CYS A 142 -28.17 -7.87 -4.46
C CYS A 142 -29.43 -8.14 -5.31
N PRO A 143 -30.64 -7.71 -4.89
CA PRO A 143 -31.82 -7.80 -5.73
C PRO A 143 -31.68 -6.86 -6.92
N VAL A 144 -32.05 -7.33 -8.11
CA VAL A 144 -31.94 -6.57 -9.36
C VAL A 144 -33.15 -6.83 -10.24
N ASP A 145 -33.74 -5.76 -10.79
CA ASP A 145 -34.95 -5.86 -11.61
C ASP A 145 -34.70 -6.50 -12.99
N ASP A 146 -33.53 -6.26 -13.59
CA ASP A 146 -33.07 -6.90 -14.83
C ASP A 146 -31.55 -7.07 -14.79
N CYS A 147 -31.06 -8.26 -15.11
CA CYS A 147 -29.63 -8.57 -15.12
C CYS A 147 -28.91 -8.09 -16.39
N LYS A 148 -29.65 -7.59 -17.39
CA LYS A 148 -29.08 -6.99 -18.59
C LYS A 148 -28.35 -5.69 -18.23
N ASN A 149 -27.13 -5.54 -18.75
CA ASN A 149 -26.30 -4.35 -18.56
C ASN A 149 -26.02 -4.03 -17.09
N LYS A 150 -25.60 -5.01 -16.29
CA LYS A 150 -25.16 -4.78 -14.91
C LYS A 150 -23.64 -4.97 -14.77
N SER A 151 -23.02 -4.18 -13.90
CA SER A 151 -21.60 -4.24 -13.57
C SER A 151 -21.41 -4.46 -12.08
N ILE A 152 -20.51 -5.34 -11.69
CA ILE A 152 -20.08 -5.52 -10.30
C ILE A 152 -19.09 -4.40 -9.95
N VAL A 153 -19.28 -3.76 -8.80
CA VAL A 153 -18.40 -2.71 -8.27
C VAL A 153 -17.44 -3.30 -7.25
N VAL A 154 -16.15 -3.19 -7.53
CA VAL A 154 -15.07 -3.56 -6.61
C VAL A 154 -14.38 -2.28 -6.15
N GLU A 155 -14.42 -2.01 -4.85
CA GLU A 155 -13.53 -1.00 -4.25
C GLU A 155 -12.13 -1.57 -4.15
N ALA A 156 -11.13 -0.81 -4.60
CA ALA A 156 -9.73 -1.08 -4.35
C ALA A 156 -9.07 0.16 -3.76
N ARG A 157 -8.22 -0.06 -2.75
CA ARG A 157 -7.32 0.96 -2.21
C ARG A 157 -5.89 0.43 -2.15
N VAL A 158 -4.95 1.34 -2.36
CA VAL A 158 -3.53 1.05 -2.27
C VAL A 158 -2.97 1.81 -1.07
N LEU A 159 -2.27 1.09 -0.19
CA LEU A 159 -1.54 1.68 0.92
C LEU A 159 -0.45 2.63 0.37
N PRO A 160 -0.36 3.88 0.87
CA PRO A 160 0.67 4.81 0.43
C PRO A 160 2.08 4.21 0.57
N ALA A 161 2.95 4.50 -0.39
CA ALA A 161 4.32 3.99 -0.43
C ALA A 161 5.16 4.39 0.81
N GLN A 162 4.80 5.50 1.46
CA GLN A 162 5.46 6.03 2.65
C GLN A 162 5.27 5.14 3.89
N PHE A 163 4.17 4.40 3.99
CA PHE A 163 3.93 3.51 5.12
C PHE A 163 4.78 2.25 4.95
N LEU A 164 5.92 2.15 5.62
CA LEU A 164 6.85 1.01 5.51
C LEU A 164 6.37 -0.25 6.27
N PHE A 165 5.07 -0.49 6.38
CA PHE A 165 4.52 -1.67 7.07
C PHE A 165 4.67 -2.96 6.25
N PRO A 166 4.78 -4.14 6.91
CA PRO A 166 4.89 -5.44 6.25
C PRO A 166 3.49 -5.98 5.93
N LEU A 167 2.61 -5.13 5.40
CA LEU A 167 1.24 -5.46 5.05
C LEU A 167 1.08 -5.49 3.52
N PRO A 168 0.19 -6.34 2.98
CA PRO A 168 -0.07 -6.35 1.55
C PRO A 168 -0.60 -4.98 1.11
N ARG A 169 -0.07 -4.44 0.00
CA ARG A 169 -0.28 -3.05 -0.40
C ARG A 169 -1.69 -2.78 -0.92
N VAL A 170 -2.23 -3.71 -1.70
CA VAL A 170 -3.53 -3.55 -2.35
C VAL A 170 -4.60 -4.26 -1.54
N TRP A 171 -5.65 -3.53 -1.17
CA TRP A 171 -6.83 -4.05 -0.47
C TRP A 171 -8.05 -3.80 -1.34
N TYR A 172 -8.95 -4.78 -1.40
CA TYR A 172 -10.15 -4.69 -2.21
C TYR A 172 -11.33 -5.39 -1.57
N SER A 173 -12.52 -4.96 -1.92
CA SER A 173 -13.79 -5.58 -1.51
C SER A 173 -14.86 -5.31 -2.57
N THR A 174 -15.77 -6.25 -2.77
CA THR A 174 -16.98 -6.06 -3.58
C THR A 174 -18.01 -5.25 -2.79
N ILE A 175 -18.50 -4.15 -3.34
CA ILE A 175 -19.46 -3.27 -2.64
C ILE A 175 -20.90 -3.45 -3.14
N GLY A 176 -21.08 -3.99 -4.35
CA GLY A 176 -22.41 -4.20 -4.92
C GLY A 176 -22.41 -4.25 -6.45
N VAL A 177 -23.58 -3.98 -7.03
CA VAL A 177 -23.85 -4.04 -8.47
C VAL A 177 -24.52 -2.75 -8.93
N ILE A 178 -24.14 -2.24 -10.11
CA ILE A 178 -24.70 -1.02 -10.72
C ILE A 178 -25.09 -1.24 -12.20
N ASP A 179 -25.89 -0.34 -12.76
CA ASP A 179 -26.21 -0.30 -14.18
C ASP A 179 -25.03 0.12 -15.07
N SER A 180 -24.66 -0.72 -16.03
CA SER A 180 -23.63 -0.47 -17.04
C SER A 180 -24.04 0.60 -18.07
N ALA A 181 -25.34 0.87 -18.22
CA ALA A 181 -25.89 1.85 -19.18
C ALA A 181 -25.83 3.30 -18.67
N ALA A 182 -25.64 3.50 -17.36
CA ALA A 182 -25.22 4.78 -16.82
C ALA A 182 -23.73 5.00 -17.17
N GLN A 183 -23.46 5.37 -18.43
CA GLN A 183 -22.21 6.03 -18.81
C GLN A 183 -22.12 7.31 -17.99
N VAL A 184 -21.47 7.23 -16.83
CA VAL A 184 -21.25 8.44 -16.06
C VAL A 184 -19.99 9.12 -16.56
N ASP A 185 -20.26 10.05 -17.47
CA ASP A 185 -19.43 11.16 -17.87
C ASP A 185 -19.00 11.92 -16.61
N TRP A 186 -17.75 11.76 -16.19
CA TRP A 186 -17.18 12.53 -15.08
C TRP A 186 -15.75 12.94 -15.41
N GLY A 187 -15.61 14.20 -15.83
CA GLY A 187 -14.46 15.04 -15.49
C GLY A 187 -13.12 14.62 -16.07
N GLU A 188 -12.72 15.34 -17.11
CA GLU A 188 -11.44 15.27 -17.80
C GLU A 188 -10.20 15.16 -16.88
N ASN A 189 -9.20 14.40 -17.37
CA ASN A 189 -7.79 14.42 -16.98
C ASN A 189 -7.35 13.77 -15.66
N LEU A 190 -7.19 12.44 -15.67
CA LEU A 190 -6.21 11.77 -14.79
C LEU A 190 -5.34 10.79 -15.59
N ARG A 191 -4.46 11.34 -16.44
CA ARG A 191 -3.17 10.69 -16.72
C ARG A 191 -2.37 10.72 -15.42
N PHE A 192 -1.80 9.59 -15.01
CA PHE A 192 -0.35 9.48 -14.78
C PHE A 192 0.05 7.99 -14.80
N ASN A 193 0.44 7.58 -16.02
CA ASN A 193 1.28 6.44 -16.42
C ASN A 193 0.79 4.99 -16.17
N HIS A 194 -0.16 4.60 -17.03
CA HIS A 194 -0.48 3.29 -17.68
C HIS A 194 -0.13 1.95 -16.98
N ALA A 195 -1.02 0.94 -16.88
CA ALA A 195 -2.29 0.69 -17.57
C ALA A 195 -3.35 0.08 -16.62
N PHE A 196 -4.47 0.78 -16.46
CA PHE A 196 -5.70 0.27 -15.85
C PHE A 196 -6.90 0.92 -16.56
N SER A 197 -7.69 0.11 -17.24
CA SER A 197 -8.86 0.53 -18.01
C SER A 197 -10.14 0.30 -17.21
N GLY A 198 -10.60 1.34 -16.52
CA GLY A 198 -11.90 1.43 -15.87
C GLY A 198 -12.04 2.80 -15.20
N PRO A 199 -13.14 3.53 -15.39
CA PRO A 199 -13.30 4.88 -14.83
C PRO A 199 -13.40 4.81 -13.31
N GLN A 200 -12.67 5.67 -12.60
CA GLN A 200 -12.84 5.90 -11.16
C GLN A 200 -14.16 6.66 -10.95
N SER A 201 -14.96 6.25 -9.98
CA SER A 201 -16.19 6.96 -9.61
C SER A 201 -16.26 7.10 -8.09
N ASP A 202 -16.51 8.30 -7.57
CA ASP A 202 -16.61 8.61 -6.13
C ASP A 202 -17.97 8.27 -5.50
N VAL A 203 -18.68 7.28 -6.01
CA VAL A 203 -20.07 7.03 -5.62
C VAL A 203 -20.22 5.63 -5.05
N ILE A 204 -20.00 5.50 -3.73
CA ILE A 204 -20.87 4.83 -2.74
C ILE A 204 -20.49 5.44 -1.39
N GLN A 205 -21.23 6.43 -0.91
CA GLN A 205 -21.11 6.92 0.46
C GLN A 205 -21.87 5.97 1.39
N SER A 206 -21.23 4.89 1.83
CA SER A 206 -21.64 4.21 3.07
C SER A 206 -21.27 5.13 4.24
N GLU A 207 -22.24 5.80 4.86
CA GLU A 207 -22.05 6.55 6.09
C GLU A 207 -21.58 5.61 7.21
N GLY A 208 -20.45 5.92 7.83
CA GLY A 208 -19.88 5.16 8.94
C GLY A 208 -18.60 5.83 9.43
N GLU A 209 -18.45 5.97 10.74
CA GLU A 209 -17.36 6.66 11.45
C GLU A 209 -15.93 6.21 11.05
N ASN A 210 -15.79 5.11 10.30
CA ASN A 210 -14.50 4.58 9.85
C ASN A 210 -13.96 5.20 8.54
N LYS A 211 -14.72 6.05 7.82
CA LYS A 211 -14.25 6.70 6.57
C LYS A 211 -13.00 7.58 6.79
N GLY A 212 -12.94 8.27 7.92
CA GLY A 212 -11.85 9.22 8.21
C GLY A 212 -10.47 8.56 8.29
N PHE A 213 -10.39 7.32 8.79
CA PHE A 213 -9.11 6.57 8.80
C PHE A 213 -8.74 6.13 7.39
N ALA A 214 -9.69 5.58 6.64
CA ALA A 214 -9.46 5.06 5.30
C ALA A 214 -9.07 6.17 4.30
N GLU A 215 -9.64 7.38 4.41
CA GLU A 215 -9.27 8.51 3.54
C GLU A 215 -7.96 9.20 3.96
N LYS A 216 -7.64 9.25 5.26
CA LYS A 216 -6.41 9.90 5.75
C LYS A 216 -5.17 9.00 5.67
N VAL A 217 -5.35 7.68 5.74
CA VAL A 217 -4.25 6.70 5.84
C VAL A 217 -4.07 5.88 4.56
N LEU A 218 -5.16 5.62 3.82
CA LEU A 218 -5.08 4.89 2.56
C LEU A 218 -5.03 5.87 1.39
N GLY A 219 -4.42 5.45 0.28
CA GLY A 219 -4.41 6.25 -0.94
C GLY A 219 -5.82 6.46 -1.52
N PRO A 220 -5.91 7.17 -2.66
CA PRO A 220 -7.20 7.48 -3.28
C PRO A 220 -8.01 6.20 -3.54
N ARG A 221 -9.31 6.30 -3.28
CA ARG A 221 -10.28 5.24 -3.56
C ARG A 221 -10.34 5.00 -5.06
N LYS A 222 -10.33 3.72 -5.47
CA LYS A 222 -10.54 3.34 -6.87
C LYS A 222 -11.66 2.34 -6.94
N ASN A 223 -12.68 2.64 -7.74
CA ASN A 223 -13.76 1.70 -8.01
C ASN A 223 -13.53 1.05 -9.38
N LEU A 224 -13.58 -0.27 -9.42
CA LEU A 224 -13.46 -1.07 -10.64
C LEU A 224 -14.84 -1.62 -11.00
N LEU A 225 -15.23 -1.42 -12.25
CA LEU A 225 -16.51 -1.89 -12.79
C LEU A 225 -16.28 -3.11 -13.67
N ILE A 226 -16.86 -4.24 -13.29
CA ILE A 226 -16.72 -5.51 -14.00
C ILE A 226 -18.06 -5.83 -14.64
N LYS A 227 -18.14 -5.68 -15.96
CA LYS A 227 -19.37 -5.93 -16.72
C LYS A 227 -19.74 -7.41 -16.65
N ILE A 228 -21.00 -7.68 -16.32
CA ILE A 228 -21.58 -9.01 -16.44
C ILE A 228 -21.99 -9.19 -17.90
N PRO A 229 -21.55 -10.27 -18.58
CA PRO A 229 -21.95 -10.54 -19.95
C PRO A 229 -23.48 -10.62 -20.07
N PRO A 230 -24.10 -9.98 -21.07
CA PRO A 230 -25.53 -10.15 -21.31
C PRO A 230 -25.82 -11.62 -21.62
N GLN A 231 -26.78 -12.22 -20.90
CA GLN A 231 -27.12 -13.63 -21.05
C GLN A 231 -28.56 -13.86 -21.48
N ASP A 232 -28.75 -14.84 -22.36
CA ASP A 232 -30.05 -15.35 -22.79
C ASP A 232 -30.55 -16.52 -21.90
N ALA A 233 -29.65 -17.22 -21.19
CA ALA A 233 -29.96 -18.34 -20.32
C ALA A 233 -29.51 -18.07 -18.87
N VAL A 234 -30.47 -18.00 -17.96
CA VAL A 234 -30.32 -17.75 -16.52
C VAL A 234 -30.97 -18.93 -15.78
N PRO A 235 -30.37 -19.49 -14.71
CA PRO A 235 -29.20 -19.01 -13.96
C PRO A 235 -27.85 -19.36 -14.59
N SER A 236 -26.84 -18.55 -14.32
CA SER A 236 -25.43 -18.86 -14.65
C SER A 236 -24.50 -18.55 -13.48
N ILE A 237 -23.38 -19.27 -13.45
CA ILE A 237 -22.38 -19.15 -12.39
C ILE A 237 -21.09 -18.62 -13.01
N TYR A 238 -20.53 -17.61 -12.37
CA TYR A 238 -19.25 -17.01 -12.72
C TYR A 238 -18.29 -17.10 -11.55
N THR A 239 -17.00 -17.19 -11.86
CA THR A 239 -15.93 -16.95 -10.90
C THR A 239 -15.27 -15.62 -11.21
N LEU A 240 -15.34 -14.71 -10.24
CA LEU A 240 -14.59 -13.46 -10.23
C LEU A 240 -13.23 -13.72 -9.61
N SER A 241 -12.18 -13.78 -10.42
CA SER A 241 -10.80 -13.99 -9.97
C SER A 241 -10.06 -12.67 -9.77
N PHE A 242 -9.30 -12.58 -8.70
CA PHE A 242 -8.44 -11.46 -8.37
C PHE A 242 -6.97 -11.89 -8.44
N LYS A 243 -6.14 -11.10 -9.10
CA LYS A 243 -4.68 -11.29 -9.12
C LYS A 243 -3.99 -9.99 -8.73
N THR A 244 -3.18 -10.04 -7.68
CA THR A 244 -2.38 -8.90 -7.24
C THR A 244 -0.91 -9.07 -7.61
N ARG A 245 -0.32 -8.08 -8.29
CA ARG A 245 1.13 -8.03 -8.56
C ARG A 245 1.69 -6.68 -8.12
N GLY A 246 2.27 -6.62 -6.93
CA GLY A 246 2.75 -5.36 -6.35
C GLY A 246 1.60 -4.42 -6.01
N GLU A 247 1.50 -3.29 -6.72
CA GLU A 247 0.45 -2.27 -6.56
C GLU A 247 -0.69 -2.42 -7.60
N VAL A 248 -0.66 -3.49 -8.39
CA VAL A 248 -1.58 -3.77 -9.50
C VAL A 248 -2.60 -4.84 -9.06
N LEU A 249 -3.91 -4.56 -9.18
CA LEU A 249 -5.00 -5.52 -9.01
C LEU A 249 -5.68 -5.80 -10.35
N THR A 250 -5.55 -7.02 -10.86
CA THR A 250 -6.26 -7.47 -12.06
C THR A 250 -7.47 -8.29 -11.64
N CYS A 251 -8.64 -7.96 -12.20
CA CYS A 251 -9.87 -8.70 -11.98
C CYS A 251 -10.33 -9.33 -13.30
N SER A 252 -10.77 -10.58 -13.27
CA SER A 252 -11.33 -11.29 -14.42
C SER A 252 -12.58 -12.05 -14.03
N LEU A 253 -13.64 -11.94 -14.82
CA LEU A 253 -14.87 -12.70 -14.63
C LEU A 253 -14.92 -13.83 -15.66
N ASN A 254 -14.86 -15.07 -15.18
CA ASN A 254 -14.91 -16.27 -16.02
C ASN A 254 -16.22 -17.01 -15.76
N LYS A 255 -16.85 -17.53 -16.82
CA LYS A 255 -18.07 -18.32 -16.70
C LYS A 255 -17.69 -19.77 -16.38
N ASP A 256 -18.23 -20.32 -15.30
CA ASP A 256 -17.97 -21.72 -14.92
C ASP A 256 -19.00 -22.67 -15.54
N LEU A 257 -20.25 -22.23 -15.65
CA LEU A 257 -21.41 -22.99 -16.16
C LEU A 257 -22.39 -22.07 -16.89
#